data_AF-A0A6C0L9F1-F1
#
_entry.id   AF-A0A6C0L9F1-F1
#
_cell.length_a   1.000
_cell.length_b   1.000
_cell.length_c   1.000
_cell.angle_alpha   90.00
_cell.angle_beta   90.00
_cell.angle_gamma   90.00
#
_symmetry.space_group_name_H-M   'P 1'
#
loop_
_entity.id
_entity.type
_entity.pdbx_description
1 polymer ?
#
loop_
_entity_poly.entity_id
_entity_poly.type
_entity_poly.pdbx_seq_one_letter_code
_entity_poly.pdbx_strand_id
1 'polypeptide(L)'
;MELFLPGLLVLLISAIFVFMILPRMGPVVLSIVSIITVIAVILHHNSLFASEYRLSTWQNAFSAYTPFLLVGIAIMMIVGVAMSLFSGASNIPSPIQSLQSGITASMQSLPSASSATNTITSAINSTLKNSKSLIPALGYRASNV
;
A
#
# COMPACT_ATOMS: atom_id res chain seq x y z
N MET A 1 38.33 70.28 10.99
CA MET A 1 38.69 69.50 9.77
C MET A 1 39.21 68.09 10.09
N GLU A 2 39.51 67.78 11.35
CA GLU A 2 40.03 66.47 11.77
C GLU A 2 39.05 65.29 11.73
N LEU A 3 37.73 65.54 11.67
CA LEU A 3 36.71 64.49 11.56
C LEU A 3 36.42 64.03 10.12
N PHE A 4 36.86 64.79 9.12
CA PHE A 4 36.52 64.51 7.72
C PHE A 4 37.28 63.29 7.17
N LEU A 5 38.59 63.23 7.39
CA LEU A 5 39.44 62.12 6.94
C LEU A 5 39.07 60.76 7.59
N PRO A 6 38.87 60.67 8.92
CA PRO A 6 38.44 59.43 9.56
C PRO A 6 37.05 58.98 9.11
N GLY A 7 36.10 59.92 8.97
CA GLY A 7 34.76 59.62 8.49
C GLY A 7 34.72 59.10 7.06
N LEU A 8 35.54 59.69 6.18
CA LEU A 8 35.66 59.26 4.78
C LEU A 8 36.27 57.85 4.67
N LEU A 9 37.23 57.52 5.55
CA LEU A 9 37.83 56.18 5.59
C LEU A 9 36.81 55.11 6.05
N VAL A 10 36.01 55.40 7.08
CA VAL A 10 34.94 54.49 7.53
C VAL A 10 33.89 54.29 6.43
N LEU A 11 33.52 55.36 5.72
CA LEU A 11 32.58 55.29 4.60
C LEU A 11 33.12 54.44 3.46
N LEU A 12 34.39 54.62 3.08
CA LEU A 12 35.03 53.83 2.02
C LEU A 12 35.06 52.34 2.37
N ILE A 13 35.44 52.00 3.61
CA ILE A 13 35.47 50.61 4.08
C ILE A 13 34.06 50.03 4.05
N SER A 14 33.06 50.75 4.57
CA SER A 14 31.66 50.30 4.56
C SER A 14 31.15 50.06 3.13
N ALA A 15 31.45 50.96 2.19
CA ALA A 15 31.06 50.82 0.79
C ALA A 15 31.68 49.57 0.14
N ILE A 16 32.96 49.27 0.42
CA ILE A 16 33.63 48.05 -0.05
C ILE A 16 32.94 46.80 0.51
N PHE A 17 32.60 46.80 1.80
CA PHE A 17 31.88 45.68 2.42
C PHE A 17 30.50 45.48 1.78
N VAL A 18 29.73 46.55 1.59
CA VAL A 18 28.42 46.46 0.92
C VAL A 18 28.55 45.91 -0.50
N PHE A 19 29.51 46.39 -1.28
CA PHE A 19 29.75 45.90 -2.65
C PHE A 19 30.24 44.45 -2.71
N MET A 20 30.94 43.95 -1.69
CA MET A 20 31.37 42.54 -1.64
C MET A 20 30.26 41.59 -1.17
N ILE A 21 29.47 42.00 -0.18
CA ILE A 21 28.48 41.12 0.46
C ILE A 21 27.16 41.13 -0.32
N LEU A 22 26.65 42.30 -0.68
CA LEU A 22 25.30 42.46 -1.23
C LEU A 22 25.07 41.69 -2.55
N PRO A 23 25.99 41.64 -3.54
CA PRO A 23 25.77 40.84 -4.75
C PRO A 23 25.78 39.32 -4.49
N ARG A 24 26.35 38.84 -3.39
CA ARG A 24 26.35 37.41 -3.01
C ARG A 24 25.07 36.97 -2.31
N MET A 25 24.23 37.92 -1.87
CA MET A 25 22.95 37.63 -1.22
C MET A 25 21.82 37.37 -2.22
N GLY A 26 22.00 37.71 -3.51
CA GLY A 26 21.01 37.49 -4.57
C GLY A 26 20.48 36.05 -4.62
N PRO A 27 21.34 35.01 -4.71
CA PRO A 27 20.91 33.62 -4.70
C PRO A 27 20.16 33.20 -3.43
N VAL A 28 20.55 33.73 -2.25
CA VAL A 28 19.90 33.42 -0.98
C VAL A 28 18.48 33.99 -0.96
N VAL A 29 18.32 35.26 -1.35
CA VAL A 29 16.99 35.89 -1.44
C VAL A 29 16.11 35.17 -2.45
N LEU A 30 16.66 34.80 -3.62
CA LEU A 30 15.93 34.05 -4.64
C LEU A 30 15.46 32.69 -4.13
N SER A 31 16.29 31.99 -3.37
CA SER A 31 15.93 30.69 -2.78
C SER A 31 14.77 30.80 -1.79
N ILE A 32 14.77 31.83 -0.94
CA ILE A 32 13.69 32.09 0.04
C ILE A 32 12.39 32.41 -0.69
N VAL A 33 12.43 33.31 -1.67
CA VAL A 33 11.26 33.68 -2.48
C VAL A 33 10.72 32.48 -3.25
N SER A 34 11.61 31.64 -3.80
CA SER A 34 11.22 30.41 -4.50
C SER A 34 10.48 29.45 -3.58
N ILE A 35 11.00 29.21 -2.37
CA ILE A 35 10.34 28.33 -1.37
C ILE A 35 8.96 28.86 -1.01
N ILE A 36 8.84 30.14 -0.71
CA ILE A 36 7.55 30.77 -0.36
C ILE A 36 6.55 30.62 -1.53
N THR A 37 7.03 30.83 -2.75
CA THR A 37 6.19 30.73 -3.96
C THR A 37 5.72 29.30 -4.18
N VAL A 38 6.61 28.30 -4.03
CA VAL A 38 6.25 26.88 -4.16
C VAL A 38 5.19 26.49 -3.13
N ILE A 39 5.34 26.91 -1.87
CA ILE A 39 4.35 26.65 -0.82
C ILE A 39 2.99 27.26 -1.19
N ALA A 40 2.98 28.52 -1.62
CA ALA A 40 1.74 29.20 -2.03
C ALA A 40 1.06 28.50 -3.21
N VAL A 41 1.83 28.07 -4.22
CA VAL A 41 1.33 27.33 -5.38
C VAL A 41 0.73 26.00 -4.96
N ILE A 42 1.38 25.24 -4.07
CA ILE A 42 0.85 23.95 -3.59
C ILE A 42 -0.48 24.14 -2.85
N LEU A 43 -0.54 25.13 -1.95
CA LEU A 43 -1.77 25.44 -1.21
C LEU A 43 -2.92 25.81 -2.16
N HIS A 44 -2.63 26.65 -3.15
CA HIS A 44 -3.61 27.07 -4.14
C HIS A 44 -4.04 25.93 -5.06
N HIS A 45 -3.09 25.09 -5.49
CA HIS A 45 -3.36 23.92 -6.34
C HIS A 45 -4.28 22.91 -5.63
N ASN A 46 -4.00 22.61 -4.36
CA ASN A 46 -4.86 21.73 -3.56
C ASN A 46 -6.28 22.28 -3.41
N SER A 47 -6.43 23.60 -3.27
CA SER A 47 -7.75 24.24 -3.18
C SER A 47 -8.51 24.17 -4.51
N LEU A 48 -7.83 24.38 -5.64
CA LEU A 48 -8.47 24.37 -6.97
C LEU A 48 -8.93 22.97 -7.38
N PHE A 49 -8.13 21.94 -7.07
CA PHE A 49 -8.40 20.57 -7.52
C PHE A 49 -9.03 19.68 -6.43
N ALA A 50 -9.58 20.28 -5.36
CA ALA A 50 -10.15 19.54 -4.24
C ALA A 50 -11.31 18.61 -4.67
N SER A 51 -12.13 19.03 -5.63
CA SER A 51 -13.21 18.22 -6.20
C SER A 51 -12.68 17.01 -6.96
N GLU A 52 -11.63 17.21 -7.74
CA GLU A 52 -11.00 16.24 -8.61
C GLU A 52 -10.28 15.19 -7.75
N TYR A 53 -9.58 15.59 -6.70
CA TYR A 53 -8.98 14.65 -5.75
C TYR A 53 -10.02 13.80 -5.03
N ARG A 54 -11.20 14.35 -4.73
CA ARG A 54 -12.30 13.60 -4.11
C ARG A 54 -12.94 12.59 -5.06
N LEU A 55 -12.99 12.90 -6.36
CA LEU A 55 -13.61 12.05 -7.39
C LEU A 55 -12.62 11.07 -8.03
N SER A 56 -11.32 11.39 -8.01
CA SER A 56 -10.21 10.62 -8.55
C SER A 56 -9.63 9.67 -7.51
N THR A 57 -10.47 8.92 -6.79
CA THR A 57 -9.96 7.73 -6.10
C THR A 57 -9.53 6.74 -7.18
N TRP A 58 -8.30 6.26 -7.11
CA TRP A 58 -7.78 5.25 -8.05
C TRP A 58 -8.71 4.03 -8.14
N GLN A 59 -9.43 3.71 -7.06
CA GLN A 59 -10.49 2.71 -6.99
C GLN A 59 -11.64 2.99 -7.97
N ASN A 60 -12.07 4.26 -8.09
CA ASN A 60 -13.10 4.66 -9.02
C ASN A 60 -12.60 4.63 -10.47
N ALA A 61 -11.30 4.89 -10.71
CA ALA A 61 -10.68 4.71 -12.02
C ALA A 61 -10.67 3.22 -12.46
N PHE A 62 -10.48 2.28 -11.53
CA PHE A 62 -10.61 0.85 -11.82
C PHE A 62 -12.05 0.40 -12.10
N SER A 63 -13.06 1.13 -11.61
CA SER A 63 -14.47 0.80 -11.86
C SER A 63 -14.81 0.80 -13.36
N ALA A 64 -14.27 1.75 -14.13
CA ALA A 64 -14.50 1.86 -15.57
C ALA A 64 -13.93 0.67 -16.36
N TYR A 65 -12.87 0.03 -15.87
CA TYR A 65 -12.23 -1.12 -16.51
C TYR A 65 -12.69 -2.48 -15.94
N THR A 66 -13.53 -2.46 -14.89
CA THR A 66 -14.08 -3.65 -14.25
C THR A 66 -14.77 -4.62 -15.24
N PRO A 67 -15.59 -4.19 -16.22
CA PRO A 67 -16.23 -5.13 -17.15
C PRO A 67 -15.21 -5.87 -18.02
N PHE A 68 -14.15 -5.21 -18.48
CA PHE A 68 -13.10 -5.86 -19.28
C PHE A 68 -12.28 -6.86 -18.45
N LEU A 69 -12.01 -6.51 -17.18
CA LEU A 69 -11.27 -7.39 -16.27
C LEU A 69 -12.09 -8.64 -15.91
N LEU A 70 -13.40 -8.50 -15.70
CA LEU A 70 -14.32 -9.62 -15.47
C LEU A 70 -14.35 -10.58 -16.68
N VAL A 71 -14.46 -10.03 -17.89
CA VAL A 71 -14.43 -10.82 -19.13
C VAL A 71 -13.09 -11.55 -19.28
N GLY A 72 -11.97 -10.88 -18.99
CA GLY A 72 -10.64 -11.50 -19.01
C GLY A 72 -10.53 -12.69 -18.04
N ILE A 73 -11.00 -12.54 -16.80
CA ILE A 73 -11.01 -13.63 -15.81
C ILE A 73 -11.92 -14.77 -16.26
N ALA A 74 -13.10 -14.47 -16.80
CA ALA A 74 -14.04 -15.47 -17.29
C ALA A 74 -13.42 -16.29 -18.44
N ILE A 75 -12.78 -15.63 -19.41
CA ILE A 75 -12.06 -16.29 -20.51
C ILE A 75 -10.93 -17.17 -19.96
N MET A 76 -10.13 -16.66 -19.02
CA MET A 76 -9.05 -17.45 -18.41
C MET A 76 -9.57 -18.68 -17.65
N MET A 77 -10.73 -18.58 -16.98
CA MET A 77 -11.39 -19.72 -16.36
C MET A 77 -11.86 -20.75 -17.39
N ILE A 78 -12.52 -20.30 -18.46
CA ILE A 78 -13.02 -21.18 -19.54
C ILE A 78 -11.85 -21.90 -20.19
N VAL A 79 -10.77 -21.18 -20.52
CA VAL A 79 -9.55 -21.76 -21.10
C VAL A 79 -8.90 -22.72 -20.09
N GLY A 80 -8.81 -22.36 -18.82
CA GLY A 80 -8.27 -23.22 -17.76
C GLY A 80 -9.04 -24.54 -17.64
N VAL A 81 -10.37 -24.48 -17.62
CA VAL A 81 -11.24 -25.67 -17.58
C VAL A 81 -11.12 -26.48 -18.87
N ALA A 82 -11.17 -25.83 -20.04
CA ALA A 82 -11.02 -26.51 -21.32
C ALA A 82 -9.68 -27.26 -21.41
N MET A 83 -8.57 -26.60 -21.07
CA MET A 83 -7.25 -27.22 -21.03
C MET A 83 -7.18 -28.38 -20.04
N SER A 84 -7.87 -28.27 -18.91
CA SER A 84 -7.93 -29.33 -17.89
C SER A 84 -8.71 -30.57 -18.32
N LEU A 85 -9.69 -30.42 -19.22
CA LEU A 85 -10.43 -31.54 -19.80
C LEU A 85 -9.59 -32.33 -20.81
N PHE A 86 -8.63 -31.67 -21.47
CA PHE A 86 -7.76 -32.29 -22.47
C PHE A 86 -6.38 -32.73 -21.91
N SER A 87 -6.02 -32.32 -20.69
CA SER A 87 -4.70 -32.61 -20.12
C SER A 87 -4.58 -33.97 -19.43
N GLY A 88 -5.65 -34.80 -19.43
CA GLY A 88 -5.66 -36.12 -18.78
C GLY A 88 -5.39 -36.06 -17.27
N ALA A 89 -5.41 -34.86 -16.67
CA ALA A 89 -5.05 -34.64 -15.28
C ALA A 89 -6.23 -35.00 -14.37
N SER A 90 -6.21 -36.23 -13.87
CA SER A 90 -7.09 -36.75 -12.80
C SER A 90 -6.90 -36.08 -11.43
N ASN A 91 -6.20 -34.95 -11.35
CA ASN A 91 -5.79 -34.31 -10.10
C ASN A 91 -6.13 -32.82 -10.04
N ILE A 92 -7.19 -32.36 -10.71
CA ILE A 92 -7.75 -31.03 -10.40
C ILE A 92 -8.38 -31.17 -9.01
N PRO A 93 -7.82 -30.56 -7.96
CA PRO A 93 -8.41 -30.66 -6.64
C PRO A 93 -9.77 -29.99 -6.74
N SER A 94 -10.83 -30.73 -6.45
CA SER A 94 -12.15 -30.11 -6.35
C SER A 94 -12.08 -28.91 -5.39
N PRO A 95 -12.93 -27.89 -5.54
CA PRO A 95 -12.94 -26.75 -4.63
C PRO A 95 -12.92 -27.17 -3.14
N ILE A 96 -13.59 -28.28 -2.81
CA ILE A 96 -13.59 -28.89 -1.47
C ILE A 96 -12.19 -29.40 -1.06
N GLN A 97 -11.47 -30.06 -1.97
CA GLN A 97 -10.11 -30.53 -1.73
C GLN A 97 -9.11 -29.38 -1.54
N SER A 98 -9.28 -28.28 -2.28
CA SER A 98 -8.46 -27.08 -2.14
C SER A 98 -8.71 -26.33 -0.82
N LEU A 99 -9.97 -26.33 -0.34
CA LEU A 99 -10.32 -25.83 0.97
C LEU A 99 -9.73 -26.71 2.08
N GLN A 100 -9.79 -28.03 1.91
CA GLN A 100 -9.25 -28.98 2.87
C GLN A 100 -7.72 -28.92 2.97
N SER A 101 -7.02 -28.74 1.85
CA SER A 101 -5.56 -28.54 1.85
C SER A 101 -5.17 -27.20 2.46
N GLY A 102 -5.94 -26.13 2.19
CA GLY A 102 -5.76 -24.83 2.83
C GLY A 102 -5.92 -24.88 4.35
N ILE A 103 -6.97 -25.53 4.85
CA ILE A 103 -7.20 -25.73 6.29
C ILE A 103 -6.07 -26.56 6.91
N THR A 104 -5.65 -27.64 6.26
CA THR A 104 -4.59 -28.52 6.78
C THR A 104 -3.23 -27.81 6.85
N ALA A 105 -2.92 -26.96 5.86
CA ALA A 105 -1.71 -26.14 5.88
C ALA A 105 -1.73 -25.10 7.00
N SER A 106 -2.89 -24.44 7.25
CA SER A 106 -3.05 -23.51 8.37
C SER A 106 -2.98 -24.18 9.74
N MET A 107 -3.29 -25.48 9.85
CA MET A 107 -3.13 -26.24 11.09
C MET A 107 -1.67 -26.58 11.43
N GLN A 108 -0.78 -26.64 10.43
CA GLN A 108 0.64 -26.95 10.64
C GLN A 108 1.46 -25.72 11.06
N SER A 109 1.00 -24.51 10.74
CA SER A 109 1.67 -23.25 11.12
C SER A 109 1.32 -22.75 12.52
N LEU A 110 0.36 -23.38 13.21
CA LEU A 110 -0.03 -23.00 14.56
C LEU A 110 0.79 -23.79 15.60
N PRO A 111 1.46 -23.13 16.56
CA PRO A 111 2.12 -23.83 17.67
C PRO A 111 1.08 -24.65 18.44
N SER A 112 1.48 -25.80 18.97
CA SER A 112 0.58 -26.69 19.70
C SER A 112 -0.14 -25.91 20.81
N ALA A 113 -1.44 -26.19 21.04
CA ALA A 113 -2.21 -25.49 22.08
C ALA A 113 -1.55 -25.50 23.48
N SER A 114 -0.67 -26.48 23.77
CA SER A 114 0.09 -26.55 25.03
C SER A 114 1.29 -25.60 25.11
N SER A 115 1.70 -25.00 23.98
CA SER A 115 2.80 -24.04 23.89
C SER A 115 2.34 -22.61 23.55
N ALA A 116 1.03 -22.39 23.42
CA ALA A 116 0.45 -21.08 23.17
C ALA A 116 0.27 -20.30 24.49
N THR A 117 1.09 -19.26 24.70
CA THR A 117 1.03 -18.39 25.89
C THR A 117 -0.22 -17.49 25.94
N ASN A 118 -0.98 -17.40 24.85
CA ASN A 118 -2.19 -16.58 24.75
C ASN A 118 -3.47 -17.45 24.72
N THR A 119 -4.40 -17.14 25.62
CA THR A 119 -5.70 -17.82 25.81
C THR A 119 -6.55 -17.85 24.53
N ILE A 120 -6.47 -16.80 23.70
CA ILE A 120 -7.17 -16.73 22.40
C ILE A 120 -6.58 -17.75 21.43
N THR A 121 -5.25 -17.85 21.36
CA THR A 121 -4.55 -18.82 20.50
C THR A 121 -4.82 -20.26 20.95
N SER A 122 -4.88 -20.52 22.26
CA SER A 122 -5.23 -21.84 22.80
C SER A 122 -6.70 -22.24 22.52
N ALA A 123 -7.64 -21.30 22.63
CA ALA A 123 -9.05 -21.52 22.33
C ALA A 123 -9.27 -21.83 20.83
N ILE A 124 -8.63 -21.07 19.94
CA ILE A 124 -8.70 -21.31 18.49
C ILE A 124 -8.11 -22.68 18.15
N ASN A 125 -6.95 -23.02 18.70
CA ASN A 125 -6.30 -24.31 18.48
C ASN A 125 -7.15 -25.49 18.99
N SER A 126 -7.90 -25.31 20.08
CA SER A 126 -8.77 -26.35 20.65
C SER A 126 -10.04 -26.54 19.82
N THR A 127 -10.68 -25.46 19.38
CA THR A 127 -11.85 -25.51 18.49
C THR A 127 -11.50 -26.14 17.14
N LEU A 128 -10.34 -25.83 16.58
CA LEU A 128 -9.88 -26.38 15.30
C LEU A 128 -9.48 -27.86 15.38
N LYS A 129 -8.96 -28.33 16.52
CA LYS A 129 -8.74 -29.77 16.75
C LYS A 129 -10.06 -30.53 16.90
N ASN A 130 -11.05 -29.93 17.56
CA ASN A 130 -12.38 -30.53 17.72
C ASN A 130 -13.19 -30.53 16.41
N SER A 131 -13.00 -29.56 15.51
CA SER A 131 -13.66 -29.58 14.19
C SER A 131 -13.17 -30.74 13.30
N LYS A 132 -11.92 -31.20 13.48
CA LYS A 132 -11.40 -32.42 12.82
C LYS A 132 -12.18 -33.69 13.20
N SER A 133 -12.84 -33.71 14.37
CA SER A 133 -13.71 -34.81 14.84
C SER A 133 -15.12 -34.74 14.25
N LEU A 134 -15.57 -33.56 13.81
CA LEU A 134 -16.91 -33.36 13.25
C LEU A 134 -16.99 -33.62 11.74
N ILE A 135 -15.86 -33.64 11.04
CA ILE A 135 -15.81 -33.88 9.59
C ILE A 135 -16.01 -35.36 9.20
N PRO A 136 -15.56 -36.38 9.97
CA PRO A 136 -15.91 -37.78 9.69
C PRO A 136 -17.40 -38.10 9.91
N ALA A 137 -18.12 -37.32 10.71
CA ALA A 137 -19.52 -37.60 11.07
C ALA A 137 -20.55 -37.24 9.98
N LEU A 138 -20.13 -36.55 8.91
CA LEU A 138 -20.98 -36.23 7.75
C LEU A 138 -20.67 -37.10 6.52
N GLY A 139 -19.76 -38.07 6.66
CA GLY A 139 -19.48 -39.08 5.64
C GLY A 139 -20.44 -40.26 5.77
N TYR A 140 -21.48 -40.29 4.93
CA TYR A 140 -22.26 -41.45 4.50
C TYR A 140 -22.24 -42.69 5.43
N ARG A 141 -23.27 -42.80 6.29
CA ARG A 141 -23.72 -44.11 6.78
C ARG A 141 -24.30 -44.88 5.60
N ALA A 142 -23.51 -45.79 5.01
CA ALA A 142 -24.04 -46.77 4.07
C ALA A 142 -25.14 -47.57 4.77
N SER A 143 -26.37 -47.37 4.32
CA SER A 143 -27.54 -48.13 4.73
C SER A 143 -27.46 -49.51 4.08
N ASN A 144 -26.99 -50.50 4.83
CA ASN A 144 -27.23 -51.90 4.49
C ASN A 144 -28.68 -52.24 4.84
N VAL A 145 -29.55 -52.20 3.82
CA VAL A 145 -30.77 -53.01 3.69
C VAL A 145 -30.82 -53.50 2.25
#